data_AF-A4XQY3-F1
#
_entry.id   AF-A4XQY3-F1
#
_cell.length_a   1.000
_cell.length_b   1.000
_cell.length_c   1.000
_cell.angle_alpha   90.00
_cell.angle_beta   90.00
_cell.angle_gamma   90.00
#
_symmetry.space_group_name_H-M   'P 1'
#
loop_
_entity.id
_entity.type
_entity.pdbx_description
1 polymer ?
#
loop_
_entity_poly.entity_id
_entity_poly.type
_entity_poly.pdbx_seq_one_letter_code
_entity_poly.pdbx_strand_id
1 'polypeptide(L)'
;MIDPKRVLRALAEHWTLLEPLCERFDAGTLSLVELRSQLATQLPDATPSDTTALLDTWIRLDILVPVAKSPNRFELNAQIHDFLAYLRREHRLGLCLEIEAYLRHLERLAGYIQDAFEVRDANDLARQLRLLDMRVRDVLKKLANDEQALVGVADRAKTSDRQIPLRQRYAEVLATWDEYVEPMIQLVAADGAFEQGVRRVEQVLLRLLGDQQRLGQLVDDDLLLRTHARILEMQTTAQLTLRKARELLLPLREEARRHNAVTRGAALALSVIRKKGIDAVPQAAMPLFTRPQSNFLGSASQVEAYVYALARFEAKPAHFPKASGSRKGGVPKAPKTAREMIERCEQALPLPDLMAWLLEQEPEGATDELLYWFSRLSRESRFQRERLERRQYLTRDHEVSLASFALVGQPNG
;
A
#
# COMPACT_ATOMS: atom_id res chain seq x y z
N MET A 1 21.60 -30.07 28.09
CA MET A 1 20.50 -29.88 27.12
C MET A 1 19.25 -29.59 27.90
N ILE A 2 18.55 -28.51 27.57
CA ILE A 2 17.28 -28.16 28.18
C ILE A 2 16.22 -29.14 27.66
N ASP A 3 15.38 -29.66 28.56
CA ASP A 3 14.29 -30.57 28.18
C ASP A 3 13.15 -29.76 27.53
N PRO A 4 12.88 -29.94 26.22
CA PRO A 4 11.87 -29.16 25.51
C PRO A 4 10.47 -29.35 26.08
N LYS A 5 10.15 -30.52 26.67
CA LYS A 5 8.84 -30.76 27.28
C LYS A 5 8.64 -29.89 28.51
N ARG A 6 9.69 -29.67 29.30
CA ARG A 6 9.64 -28.83 30.51
C ARG A 6 9.48 -27.35 30.16
N VAL A 7 10.14 -26.88 29.12
CA VAL A 7 9.99 -25.50 28.63
C VAL A 7 8.54 -25.26 28.18
N LEU A 8 8.01 -26.11 27.30
CA LEU A 8 6.64 -25.96 26.80
C LEU A 8 5.60 -26.04 27.91
N ARG A 9 5.78 -26.95 28.87
CA ARG A 9 4.91 -27.06 30.04
C ARG A 9 4.96 -25.80 30.91
N ALA A 10 6.15 -25.27 31.18
CA ALA A 10 6.31 -24.04 31.95
C ALA A 10 5.73 -22.81 31.24
N LEU A 11 5.85 -22.72 29.91
CA LEU A 11 5.23 -21.65 29.12
C LEU A 11 3.70 -21.73 29.16
N ALA A 12 3.14 -22.94 29.11
CA ALA A 12 1.70 -23.14 29.22
C ALA A 12 1.15 -22.85 30.63
N GLU A 13 1.83 -23.36 31.68
CA GLU A 13 1.42 -23.17 33.07
C GLU A 13 1.55 -21.70 33.52
N HIS A 14 2.58 -20.98 33.05
CA HIS A 14 2.86 -19.60 33.45
C HIS A 14 2.45 -18.56 32.39
N TRP A 15 1.63 -18.92 31.41
CA TRP A 15 1.25 -18.01 30.31
C TRP A 15 0.70 -16.67 30.83
N THR A 16 -0.22 -16.71 31.79
CA THR A 16 -0.86 -15.51 32.36
C THR A 16 0.11 -14.57 33.05
N LEU A 17 1.27 -15.07 33.49
CA LEU A 17 2.34 -14.28 34.09
C LEU A 17 3.30 -13.71 33.04
N LEU A 18 3.60 -14.52 32.01
CA LEU A 18 4.53 -14.16 30.95
C LEU A 18 3.93 -13.18 29.94
N GLU A 19 2.66 -13.32 29.59
CA GLU A 19 1.99 -12.51 28.57
C GLU A 19 2.08 -11.00 28.86
N PRO A 20 1.76 -10.49 30.07
CA PRO A 20 1.88 -9.05 30.36
C PRO A 20 3.34 -8.58 30.45
N LEU A 21 4.26 -9.48 30.80
CA LEU A 21 5.69 -9.17 30.84
C LEU A 21 6.26 -9.00 29.44
N CYS A 22 5.72 -9.70 28.44
CA CYS A 22 6.17 -9.60 27.05
C CYS A 22 6.09 -8.15 26.55
N GLU A 23 4.98 -7.43 26.79
CA GLU A 23 4.86 -6.00 26.42
C GLU A 23 5.96 -5.12 27.01
N ARG A 24 6.43 -5.45 28.22
CA ARG A 24 7.51 -4.70 28.87
C ARG A 24 8.88 -5.09 28.33
N PHE A 25 9.09 -6.37 28.02
CA PHE A 25 10.29 -6.85 27.35
C PHE A 25 10.43 -6.28 25.93
N ASP A 26 9.31 -5.96 25.30
CA ASP A 26 9.27 -5.27 24.01
C ASP A 26 9.84 -3.85 24.07
N ALA A 27 9.67 -3.18 25.22
CA ALA A 27 10.22 -1.86 25.48
C ALA A 27 11.69 -1.89 25.95
N GLY A 28 12.22 -3.06 26.32
CA GLY A 28 13.62 -3.24 26.71
C GLY A 28 13.82 -4.25 27.83
N THR A 29 14.89 -4.08 28.59
CA THR A 29 15.32 -5.05 29.62
C THR A 29 14.72 -4.73 30.98
N LEU A 30 14.37 -5.77 31.73
CA LEU A 30 13.79 -5.63 33.07
C LEU A 30 14.82 -5.97 34.15
N SER A 31 14.90 -5.12 35.17
CA SER A 31 15.70 -5.43 36.36
C SER A 31 15.00 -6.46 37.26
N LEU A 32 15.78 -7.15 38.11
CA LEU A 32 15.24 -8.10 39.08
C LEU A 32 14.16 -7.48 40.00
N VAL A 33 14.34 -6.22 40.39
CA VAL A 33 13.37 -5.50 41.24
C VAL A 33 12.06 -5.25 40.48
N GLU A 34 12.14 -4.86 39.21
CA GLU A 34 10.97 -4.66 38.36
C GLU A 34 10.24 -5.96 38.06
N LEU A 35 10.95 -7.06 37.86
CA LEU A 35 10.32 -8.37 37.66
C LEU A 35 9.56 -8.81 38.91
N ARG A 36 10.18 -8.67 40.09
CA ARG A 36 9.54 -9.03 41.36
C ARG A 36 8.32 -8.17 41.66
N SER A 37 8.37 -6.87 41.38
CA SER A 37 7.22 -5.99 41.61
C SER A 37 6.05 -6.35 40.69
N GLN A 38 6.32 -6.70 39.43
CA GLN A 38 5.28 -7.12 38.49
C GLN A 38 4.66 -8.48 38.85
N LEU A 39 5.49 -9.44 39.24
CA LEU A 39 5.00 -10.73 39.71
C LEU A 39 4.19 -10.58 41.00
N ALA A 40 4.59 -9.69 41.91
CA ALA A 40 3.85 -9.42 43.14
C ALA A 40 2.46 -8.80 42.86
N THR A 41 2.31 -7.98 41.80
CA THR A 41 0.99 -7.49 41.39
C THR A 41 0.07 -8.57 40.82
N GLN A 42 0.62 -9.60 40.19
CA GLN A 42 -0.15 -10.70 39.59
C GLN A 42 -0.39 -11.87 40.55
N LEU A 43 0.50 -12.03 41.54
CA LEU A 43 0.46 -13.07 42.57
C LEU A 43 0.45 -12.42 43.97
N PRO A 44 -0.66 -11.81 44.40
CA PRO A 44 -0.74 -11.09 45.68
C PRO A 44 -0.52 -11.99 46.90
N ASP A 45 -0.84 -13.28 46.79
CA ASP A 45 -0.72 -14.26 47.89
C ASP A 45 0.64 -14.98 47.92
N ALA A 46 1.53 -14.75 46.94
CA ALA A 46 2.80 -15.45 46.85
C ALA A 46 3.86 -14.86 47.79
N THR A 47 4.67 -15.72 48.42
CA THR A 47 5.76 -15.23 49.25
C THR A 47 6.93 -14.70 48.40
N PRO A 48 7.79 -13.83 48.95
CA PRO A 48 9.01 -13.39 48.27
C PRO A 48 9.97 -14.54 47.90
N SER A 49 9.87 -15.68 48.60
CA SER A 49 10.64 -16.89 48.30
C SER A 49 10.09 -17.61 47.07
N ASP A 50 8.76 -17.72 46.95
CA ASP A 50 8.10 -18.40 45.82
C ASP A 50 8.36 -17.67 44.50
N THR A 51 8.29 -16.34 44.52
CA THR A 51 8.61 -15.50 43.35
C THR A 51 10.07 -15.66 42.90
N THR A 52 11.00 -15.79 43.85
CA THR A 52 12.41 -16.02 43.54
C THR A 52 12.62 -17.42 42.94
N ALA A 53 11.98 -18.45 43.51
CA ALA A 53 12.05 -19.82 42.99
C ALA A 53 11.47 -19.95 41.57
N LEU A 54 10.40 -19.20 41.28
CA LEU A 54 9.79 -19.13 39.95
C LEU A 54 10.75 -18.46 38.94
N LEU A 55 11.35 -17.33 39.29
CA LEU A 55 12.36 -16.67 38.43
C LEU A 55 13.57 -17.58 38.18
N ASP A 56 14.08 -18.26 39.21
CA ASP A 56 15.16 -19.23 39.07
C ASP A 56 14.76 -20.41 38.16
N THR A 57 13.48 -20.76 38.12
CA THR A 57 12.96 -21.79 37.21
C THR A 57 12.95 -21.29 35.78
N TRP A 58 12.50 -20.06 35.54
CA TRP A 58 12.53 -19.43 34.22
C TRP A 58 13.95 -19.24 33.69
N ILE A 59 14.90 -18.88 34.55
CA ILE A 59 16.33 -18.78 34.18
C ILE A 59 16.90 -20.18 33.87
N ARG A 60 16.61 -21.19 34.70
CA ARG A 60 17.08 -22.58 34.46
C ARG A 60 16.51 -23.20 33.19
N LEU A 61 15.30 -22.83 32.80
CA LEU A 61 14.65 -23.27 31.56
C LEU A 61 15.04 -22.40 30.37
N ASP A 62 15.93 -21.41 30.56
CA ASP A 62 16.40 -20.50 29.52
C ASP A 62 15.26 -19.70 28.87
N ILE A 63 14.19 -19.46 29.64
CA ILE A 63 13.08 -18.56 29.30
C ILE A 63 13.54 -17.11 29.51
N LEU A 64 14.22 -16.86 30.63
CA LEU A 64 14.88 -15.59 30.92
C LEU A 64 16.40 -15.74 30.83
N VAL A 65 17.03 -14.79 30.17
CA VAL A 65 18.49 -14.75 29.99
C VAL A 65 19.02 -13.46 30.62
N PRO A 66 20.09 -13.51 31.44
CA PRO A 66 20.71 -12.32 31.98
C PRO A 66 21.43 -11.52 30.89
N VAL A 67 21.33 -10.19 30.94
CA VAL A 67 21.95 -9.29 29.97
C VAL A 67 23.46 -9.29 30.13
N ALA A 68 24.18 -9.31 29.00
CA ALA A 68 25.64 -9.23 29.00
C ALA A 68 26.11 -7.98 29.77
N LYS A 69 27.04 -8.17 30.71
CA LYS A 69 27.61 -7.12 31.59
C LYS A 69 26.65 -6.52 32.63
N SER A 70 25.42 -7.03 32.76
CA SER A 70 24.43 -6.58 33.75
C SER A 70 23.65 -7.77 34.34
N PRO A 71 24.20 -8.49 35.34
CA PRO A 71 23.62 -9.74 35.84
C PRO A 71 22.26 -9.58 36.53
N ASN A 72 21.90 -8.36 36.94
CA ASN A 72 20.61 -8.06 37.56
C ASN A 72 19.55 -7.56 36.57
N ARG A 73 19.84 -7.57 35.26
CA ARG A 73 18.91 -7.29 34.18
C ARG A 73 18.67 -8.55 33.37
N PHE A 74 17.44 -8.73 32.94
CA PHE A 74 17.00 -9.89 32.20
C PHE A 74 16.32 -9.47 30.90
N GLU A 75 16.45 -10.35 29.93
CA GLU A 75 15.74 -10.35 28.65
C GLU A 75 15.05 -11.71 28.49
N LEU A 76 14.00 -11.77 27.67
CA LEU A 76 13.48 -13.06 27.21
C LEU A 76 14.48 -13.67 26.25
N ASN A 77 14.62 -14.99 26.28
CA ASN A 77 15.34 -15.70 25.24
C ASN A 77 14.69 -15.40 23.89
N ALA A 78 15.49 -14.99 22.90
CA ALA A 78 15.00 -14.56 21.59
C ALA A 78 14.05 -15.56 20.93
N GLN A 79 14.34 -16.87 21.01
CA GLN A 79 13.49 -17.90 20.40
C GLN A 79 12.13 -18.03 21.10
N ILE A 80 12.13 -17.87 22.43
CA ILE A 80 10.92 -17.92 23.24
C ILE A 80 10.13 -16.63 23.05
N HIS A 81 10.81 -15.48 22.98
CA HIS A 81 10.19 -14.19 22.69
C HIS A 81 9.48 -14.22 21.33
N ASP A 82 10.14 -14.71 20.28
CA ASP A 82 9.55 -14.87 18.95
C ASP A 82 8.34 -15.82 18.98
N PHE A 83 8.42 -16.91 19.74
CA PHE A 83 7.33 -17.86 19.90
C PHE A 83 6.13 -17.26 20.63
N LEU A 84 6.37 -16.53 21.72
CA LEU A 84 5.32 -15.83 22.48
C LEU A 84 4.68 -14.72 21.63
N ALA A 85 5.48 -13.94 20.90
CA ALA A 85 4.99 -12.92 19.97
C ALA A 85 4.11 -13.53 18.87
N TYR A 86 4.52 -14.68 18.32
CA TYR A 86 3.71 -15.46 17.37
C TYR A 86 2.35 -15.85 17.97
N LEU A 87 2.32 -16.35 19.21
CA LEU A 87 1.07 -16.73 19.89
C LEU A 87 0.17 -15.53 20.19
N ARG A 88 0.76 -14.39 20.57
CA ARG A 88 0.04 -13.13 20.83
C ARG A 88 -0.48 -12.45 19.55
N ARG A 89 -0.12 -12.97 18.37
CA ARG A 89 -0.37 -12.34 17.06
C ARG A 89 0.19 -10.91 17.01
N GLU A 90 1.28 -10.67 17.73
CA GLU A 90 1.99 -9.40 17.65
C GLU A 90 2.91 -9.44 16.45
N HIS A 91 2.34 -9.03 15.33
CA HIS A 91 3.05 -8.97 14.07
C HIS A 91 3.92 -7.73 14.04
N ARG A 92 5.23 -7.94 14.19
CA ARG A 92 6.24 -6.90 13.96
C ARG A 92 6.68 -6.92 12.51
N LEU A 93 6.70 -5.73 11.92
CA LEU A 93 7.20 -5.52 10.58
C LEU A 93 8.72 -5.77 10.57
N GLY A 94 9.17 -6.68 9.72
CA GLY A 94 10.60 -6.85 9.46
C GLY A 94 11.18 -5.76 8.58
N LEU A 95 12.51 -5.76 8.46
CA LEU A 95 13.19 -4.93 7.46
C LEU A 95 13.01 -5.54 6.07
N CYS A 96 12.74 -4.72 5.05
CA CYS A 96 12.70 -5.18 3.65
C CYS A 96 14.02 -5.86 3.22
N LEU A 97 15.14 -5.43 3.79
CA LEU A 97 16.48 -6.01 3.56
C LEU A 97 16.57 -7.50 3.96
N GLU A 98 15.74 -7.97 4.89
CA GLU A 98 15.70 -9.39 5.26
C GLU A 98 15.17 -10.25 4.10
N ILE A 99 14.12 -9.79 3.41
CA ILE A 99 13.56 -10.46 2.24
C ILE A 99 14.60 -10.48 1.12
N GLU A 100 15.31 -9.37 0.89
CA GLU A 100 16.43 -9.34 -0.07
C GLU A 100 17.53 -10.35 0.27
N ALA A 101 17.91 -10.47 1.54
CA ALA A 101 18.92 -11.43 1.96
C ALA A 101 18.48 -12.88 1.71
N TYR A 102 17.19 -13.19 1.92
CA TYR A 102 16.64 -14.49 1.56
C TYR A 102 16.66 -14.74 0.07
N LEU A 103 16.29 -13.77 -0.76
CA LEU A 103 16.34 -13.89 -2.23
C LEU A 103 17.75 -14.17 -2.74
N ARG A 104 18.75 -13.43 -2.25
CA ARG A 104 20.17 -13.68 -2.58
C ARG A 104 20.62 -15.08 -2.13
N HIS A 105 20.02 -15.62 -1.08
CA HIS A 105 20.27 -17.00 -0.66
C HIS A 105 19.62 -18.00 -1.64
N LEU A 106 18.38 -17.77 -2.06
CA LEU A 106 17.72 -18.61 -3.07
C LEU A 106 18.53 -18.67 -4.37
N GLU A 107 19.07 -17.54 -4.83
CA GLU A 107 19.94 -17.50 -6.01
C GLU A 107 21.22 -18.33 -5.84
N ARG A 108 21.87 -18.26 -4.68
CA ARG A 108 23.05 -19.09 -4.37
C ARG A 108 22.71 -20.57 -4.35
N LEU A 109 21.57 -20.95 -3.77
CA LEU A 109 21.09 -22.33 -3.77
C LEU A 109 20.81 -22.83 -5.18
N ALA A 110 20.24 -22.00 -6.06
CA ALA A 110 20.06 -22.35 -7.47
C ALA A 110 21.40 -22.65 -8.18
N GLY A 111 22.45 -21.88 -7.89
CA GLY A 111 23.81 -22.17 -8.35
C GLY A 111 24.32 -23.53 -7.88
N TYR A 112 24.25 -23.81 -6.57
CA TYR A 112 24.69 -25.09 -6.02
C TYR A 112 23.87 -26.28 -6.54
N ILE A 113 22.57 -26.08 -6.78
CA ILE A 113 21.69 -27.07 -7.40
C ILE A 113 22.18 -27.39 -8.81
N GLN A 114 22.54 -26.37 -9.59
CA GLN A 114 23.06 -26.55 -10.93
C GLN A 114 24.41 -27.29 -10.90
N ASP A 115 25.35 -26.88 -10.05
CA ASP A 115 26.66 -27.51 -9.91
C ASP A 115 26.53 -29.00 -9.52
N ALA A 116 25.67 -29.31 -8.54
CA ALA A 116 25.42 -30.68 -8.10
C ALA A 116 24.83 -31.56 -9.21
N PHE A 117 23.98 -30.99 -10.06
CA PHE A 117 23.41 -31.69 -11.21
C PHE A 117 24.45 -31.96 -12.30
N GLU A 118 25.30 -30.98 -12.62
CA GLU A 118 26.36 -31.12 -13.63
C GLU A 118 27.36 -32.24 -13.25
N VAL A 119 27.70 -32.36 -11.96
CA VAL A 119 28.58 -33.42 -11.44
C VAL A 119 27.83 -34.74 -11.18
N ARG A 120 26.51 -34.77 -11.38
CA ARG A 120 25.62 -35.92 -11.14
C ARG A 120 25.63 -36.44 -9.69
N ASP A 121 25.81 -35.56 -8.71
CA ASP A 121 25.70 -35.91 -7.29
C ASP A 121 24.25 -35.84 -6.82
N ALA A 122 23.56 -36.98 -6.85
CA ALA A 122 22.17 -37.12 -6.42
C ALA A 122 21.94 -36.72 -4.95
N ASN A 123 22.90 -37.00 -4.06
CA ASN A 123 22.76 -36.75 -2.64
C ASN A 123 22.86 -35.25 -2.33
N ASP A 124 23.83 -34.56 -2.94
CA ASP A 124 23.94 -33.12 -2.79
C ASP A 124 22.77 -32.40 -3.45
N LEU A 125 22.37 -32.80 -4.67
CA LEU A 125 21.22 -32.23 -5.37
C LEU A 125 19.94 -32.30 -4.51
N ALA A 126 19.64 -33.46 -3.92
CA ALA A 126 18.49 -33.63 -3.04
C ALA A 126 18.61 -32.77 -1.76
N ARG A 127 19.82 -32.59 -1.22
CA ARG A 127 20.07 -31.72 -0.06
C ARG A 127 19.81 -30.25 -0.41
N GLN A 128 20.35 -29.76 -1.52
CA GLN A 128 20.18 -28.37 -1.93
C GLN A 128 18.71 -28.04 -2.26
N LEU A 129 17.99 -28.96 -2.92
CA LEU A 129 16.55 -28.81 -3.18
C LEU A 129 15.73 -28.70 -1.89
N ARG A 130 16.04 -29.50 -0.85
CA ARG A 130 15.38 -29.37 0.46
C ARG A 130 15.68 -28.04 1.15
N LEU A 131 16.93 -27.56 1.06
CA LEU A 131 17.31 -26.25 1.60
C LEU A 131 16.62 -25.11 0.87
N LEU A 132 16.46 -25.22 -0.45
CA LEU A 132 15.72 -24.27 -1.27
C LEU A 132 14.25 -24.22 -0.84
N ASP A 133 13.56 -25.37 -0.76
CA ASP A 133 12.16 -25.42 -0.31
C ASP A 133 11.97 -24.90 1.12
N MET A 134 12.90 -25.21 2.04
CA MET A 134 12.89 -24.63 3.39
C MET A 134 13.00 -23.10 3.35
N ARG A 135 13.91 -22.55 2.54
CA ARG A 135 14.13 -21.11 2.43
C ARG A 135 12.93 -20.40 1.80
N VAL A 136 12.30 -20.99 0.80
CA VAL A 136 11.07 -20.44 0.19
C VAL A 136 9.94 -20.37 1.23
N ARG A 137 9.81 -21.39 2.09
CA ARG A 137 8.86 -21.38 3.21
C ARG A 137 9.16 -20.27 4.23
N ASP A 138 10.43 -20.00 4.52
CA ASP A 138 10.81 -18.88 5.39
C ASP A 138 10.36 -17.54 4.81
N VAL A 139 10.55 -17.32 3.50
CA VAL A 139 10.10 -16.09 2.82
C VAL A 139 8.59 -15.96 2.87
N LEU A 140 7.84 -17.02 2.57
CA LEU A 140 6.38 -17.04 2.65
C LEU A 140 5.88 -16.70 4.07
N LYS A 141 6.49 -17.31 5.10
CA LYS A 141 6.17 -17.03 6.49
C LYS A 141 6.45 -15.57 6.85
N LYS A 142 7.56 -15.01 6.36
CA LYS A 142 7.93 -13.62 6.60
C LYS A 142 6.95 -12.66 5.94
N LEU A 143 6.62 -12.86 4.67
CA LEU A 143 5.62 -12.06 3.94
C LEU A 143 4.25 -12.07 4.64
N ALA A 144 3.80 -13.24 5.13
CA ALA A 144 2.55 -13.35 5.86
C ALA A 144 2.58 -12.59 7.20
N ASN A 145 3.71 -12.65 7.92
CA ASN A 145 3.88 -11.88 9.15
C ASN A 145 3.88 -10.37 8.87
N ASP A 146 4.61 -9.93 7.84
CA ASP A 146 4.69 -8.52 7.47
C ASP A 146 3.32 -8.00 6.99
N GLU A 147 2.52 -8.80 6.27
CA GLU A 147 1.14 -8.46 5.90
C GLU A 147 0.29 -8.11 7.12
N GLN A 148 0.32 -8.95 8.15
CA GLN A 148 -0.45 -8.73 9.37
C GLN A 148 0.06 -7.52 10.17
N ALA A 149 1.38 -7.29 10.18
CA ALA A 149 1.96 -6.10 10.80
C ALA A 149 1.45 -4.81 10.13
N LEU A 150 1.38 -4.80 8.79
CA LEU A 150 0.88 -3.67 8.01
C LEU A 150 -0.61 -3.42 8.26
N VAL A 151 -1.42 -4.48 8.40
CA VAL A 151 -2.82 -4.37 8.83
C VAL A 151 -2.90 -3.72 10.21
N GLY A 152 -2.08 -4.17 11.16
CA GLY A 152 -2.01 -3.59 12.51
C GLY A 152 -1.68 -2.09 12.50
N VAL A 153 -0.73 -1.65 11.67
CA VAL A 153 -0.40 -0.22 11.48
C VAL A 153 -1.60 0.56 10.93
N ALA A 154 -2.27 0.02 9.92
CA ALA A 154 -3.45 0.66 9.33
C ALA A 154 -4.61 0.78 10.33
N ASP A 155 -4.84 -0.26 11.13
CA ASP A 155 -5.87 -0.27 12.16
C ASP A 155 -5.55 0.71 13.29
N ARG A 156 -4.30 0.76 13.79
CA ARG A 156 -3.86 1.77 14.77
C ARG A 156 -4.06 3.20 14.25
N ALA A 157 -3.81 3.44 12.97
CA ALA A 157 -4.02 4.75 12.36
C ALA A 157 -5.51 5.15 12.32
N LYS A 158 -6.39 4.20 11.96
CA LYS A 158 -7.85 4.40 11.87
C LYS A 158 -8.54 4.48 13.22
N THR A 159 -8.01 3.78 14.23
CA THR A 159 -8.66 3.68 15.54
C THR A 159 -8.63 5.05 16.22
N SER A 160 -9.80 5.53 16.66
CA SER A 160 -9.95 6.78 17.43
C SER A 160 -9.52 6.59 18.89
N ASP A 161 -8.43 5.88 19.12
CA ASP A 161 -7.93 5.68 20.47
C ASP A 161 -7.35 7.00 20.99
N ARG A 162 -7.83 7.44 22.16
CA ARG A 162 -7.46 8.74 22.75
C ARG A 162 -6.04 8.73 23.29
N GLN A 163 -5.47 7.55 23.52
CA GLN A 163 -4.13 7.41 24.13
C GLN A 163 -3.01 7.81 23.17
N ILE A 164 -3.16 7.62 21.85
CA ILE A 164 -2.12 7.94 20.86
C ILE A 164 -2.51 9.18 20.06
N PRO A 165 -1.72 10.27 20.13
CA PRO A 165 -1.95 11.48 19.35
C PRO A 165 -2.01 11.18 17.84
N LEU A 166 -2.94 11.83 17.13
CA LEU A 166 -3.14 11.66 15.69
C LEU A 166 -1.84 11.85 14.87
N ARG A 167 -1.02 12.82 15.27
CA ARG A 167 0.28 13.08 14.61
C ARG A 167 1.24 11.89 14.72
N GLN A 168 1.25 11.21 15.86
CA GLN A 168 2.11 10.03 16.09
C GLN A 168 1.60 8.84 15.28
N ARG A 169 0.28 8.63 15.21
CA ARG A 169 -0.34 7.61 14.37
C ARG A 169 0.01 7.76 12.88
N TYR A 170 -0.11 8.97 12.34
CA TYR A 170 0.29 9.21 10.95
C TYR A 170 1.80 9.15 10.73
N ALA A 171 2.62 9.50 11.74
CA ALA A 171 4.07 9.37 11.63
C ALA A 171 4.49 7.91 11.46
N GLU A 172 3.87 6.99 12.20
CA GLU A 172 4.09 5.54 12.07
C GLU A 172 3.71 5.03 10.67
N VAL A 173 2.57 5.47 10.12
CA VAL A 173 2.16 5.13 8.75
C VAL A 173 3.16 5.63 7.71
N LEU A 174 3.63 6.87 7.86
CA LEU A 174 4.60 7.45 6.93
C LEU A 174 5.95 6.74 6.98
N ALA A 175 6.46 6.45 8.18
CA ALA A 175 7.69 5.68 8.36
C ALA A 175 7.56 4.28 7.77
N THR A 176 6.47 3.57 8.07
CA THR A 176 6.19 2.23 7.52
C THR A 176 6.14 2.23 5.99
N TRP A 177 5.55 3.27 5.39
CA TRP A 177 5.55 3.41 3.94
C TRP A 177 6.96 3.55 3.38
N ASP A 178 7.74 4.48 3.92
CA ASP A 178 9.04 4.85 3.37
C ASP A 178 10.12 3.76 3.67
N GLU A 179 10.04 3.07 4.81
CA GLU A 179 11.02 2.06 5.24
C GLU A 179 10.74 0.64 4.71
N TYR A 180 9.48 0.32 4.36
CA TYR A 180 9.09 -1.03 3.94
C TYR A 180 8.32 -1.06 2.61
N VAL A 181 7.20 -0.35 2.50
CA VAL A 181 6.32 -0.46 1.33
C VAL A 181 7.03 0.02 0.05
N GLU A 182 7.69 1.18 0.10
CA GLU A 182 8.39 1.75 -1.05
C GLU A 182 9.57 0.87 -1.51
N PRO A 183 10.47 0.39 -0.62
CA PRO A 183 11.45 -0.63 -0.99
C PRO A 183 10.84 -1.91 -1.57
N MET A 184 9.76 -2.42 -0.99
CA MET A 184 9.09 -3.62 -1.50
C MET A 184 8.48 -3.42 -2.89
N ILE A 185 7.98 -2.23 -3.21
CA ILE A 185 7.53 -1.89 -4.57
C ILE A 185 8.68 -1.98 -5.57
N GLN A 186 9.84 -1.43 -5.22
CA GLN A 186 11.03 -1.49 -6.07
C GLN A 186 11.53 -2.92 -6.23
N LEU A 187 11.46 -3.70 -5.15
CA LEU A 187 11.92 -5.08 -5.10
C LEU A 187 11.08 -6.00 -6.00
N VAL A 188 9.75 -5.86 -5.96
CA VAL A 188 8.75 -6.70 -6.67
C VAL A 188 8.36 -6.14 -8.05
N ALA A 189 8.91 -5.00 -8.47
CA ALA A 189 8.72 -4.47 -9.82
C ALA A 189 9.11 -5.53 -10.88
N ALA A 190 8.59 -5.40 -12.10
CA ALA A 190 8.79 -6.40 -13.17
C ALA A 190 10.27 -6.73 -13.47
N ASP A 191 11.16 -5.76 -13.24
CA ASP A 191 12.62 -5.87 -13.37
C ASP A 191 13.34 -5.79 -12.02
N GLY A 192 12.62 -5.89 -10.90
CA GLY A 192 13.16 -5.85 -9.55
C GLY A 192 13.92 -7.11 -9.17
N ALA A 193 14.73 -7.03 -8.11
CA ALA A 193 15.59 -8.15 -7.69
C ALA A 193 14.80 -9.39 -7.24
N PHE A 194 13.55 -9.23 -6.78
CA PHE A 194 12.68 -10.38 -6.47
C PHE A 194 12.31 -11.17 -7.72
N GLU A 195 11.78 -10.49 -8.75
CA GLU A 195 11.39 -11.12 -10.01
C GLU A 195 12.59 -11.76 -10.70
N GLN A 196 13.75 -11.09 -10.71
CA GLN A 196 14.98 -11.65 -11.27
C GLN A 196 15.44 -12.90 -10.52
N GLY A 197 15.45 -12.85 -9.18
CA GLY A 197 15.86 -13.98 -8.36
C GLY A 197 14.94 -15.19 -8.55
N VAL A 198 13.62 -14.97 -8.50
CA VAL A 198 12.62 -16.02 -8.75
C VAL A 198 12.81 -16.66 -10.13
N ARG A 199 12.92 -15.86 -11.19
CA ARG A 199 13.11 -16.37 -12.56
C ARG A 199 14.38 -17.19 -12.71
N ARG A 200 15.49 -16.80 -12.05
CA ARG A 200 16.73 -17.57 -12.07
C ARG A 200 16.55 -18.95 -11.45
N VAL A 201 15.91 -19.02 -10.27
CA VAL A 201 15.65 -20.31 -9.61
C VAL A 201 14.70 -21.16 -10.45
N GLU A 202 13.62 -20.57 -10.97
CA GLU A 202 12.65 -21.25 -11.83
C GLU A 202 13.33 -21.85 -13.08
N GLN A 203 14.18 -21.08 -13.76
CA GLN A 203 14.92 -21.55 -14.94
C GLN A 203 15.80 -22.75 -14.62
N VAL A 204 16.49 -22.76 -13.48
CA VAL A 204 17.31 -23.91 -13.05
C VAL A 204 16.43 -25.13 -12.83
N LEU A 205 15.31 -24.99 -12.10
CA LEU A 205 14.41 -26.12 -11.82
C LEU A 205 13.77 -26.68 -13.11
N LEU A 206 13.33 -25.82 -14.03
CA LEU A 206 12.75 -26.27 -15.30
C LEU A 206 13.77 -26.98 -16.19
N ARG A 207 15.03 -26.51 -16.21
CA ARG A 207 16.13 -27.20 -16.92
C ARG A 207 16.36 -28.60 -16.34
N LEU A 208 16.42 -28.71 -15.01
CA LEU A 208 16.59 -30.00 -14.33
C LEU A 208 15.47 -30.98 -14.66
N LEU A 209 14.21 -30.54 -14.64
CA LEU A 209 13.06 -31.35 -15.05
C LEU A 209 13.23 -31.88 -16.48
N GLY A 210 13.58 -31.00 -17.42
CA GLY A 210 13.78 -31.38 -18.81
C GLY A 210 14.98 -32.30 -19.03
N ASP A 211 16.05 -32.14 -18.25
CA ASP A 211 17.26 -32.95 -18.37
C ASP A 211 17.11 -34.31 -17.69
N GLN A 212 16.40 -34.40 -16.55
CA GLN A 212 16.08 -35.68 -15.90
C GLN A 212 15.20 -36.57 -16.80
N GLN A 213 14.26 -35.99 -17.55
CA GLN A 213 13.46 -36.73 -18.53
C GLN A 213 14.31 -37.33 -19.66
N ARG A 214 15.44 -36.69 -20.01
CA ARG A 214 16.32 -37.11 -21.10
C ARG A 214 17.46 -38.03 -20.65
N LEU A 215 18.08 -37.74 -19.51
CA LEU A 215 19.31 -38.36 -19.04
C LEU A 215 19.09 -39.41 -17.94
N GLY A 216 17.86 -39.52 -17.43
CA GLY A 216 17.50 -40.38 -16.30
C GLY A 216 17.33 -39.59 -15.01
N GLN A 217 16.50 -40.10 -14.09
CA GLN A 217 16.19 -39.46 -12.82
C GLN A 217 17.38 -39.54 -11.85
N LEU A 218 17.82 -38.38 -11.36
CA LEU A 218 18.84 -38.27 -10.31
C LEU A 218 18.21 -37.99 -8.93
N VAL A 219 17.06 -37.30 -8.90
CA VAL A 219 16.30 -36.96 -7.68
C VAL A 219 14.81 -37.14 -7.94
N ASP A 220 14.04 -37.40 -6.88
CA ASP A 220 12.58 -37.53 -6.93
C ASP A 220 11.90 -36.32 -7.60
N ASP A 221 11.21 -36.56 -8.71
CA ASP A 221 10.49 -35.53 -9.48
C ASP A 221 9.45 -34.79 -8.63
N ASP A 222 8.84 -35.47 -7.64
CA ASP A 222 7.87 -34.86 -6.73
C ASP A 222 8.49 -33.75 -5.85
N LEU A 223 9.72 -33.93 -5.37
CA LEU A 223 10.42 -32.88 -4.61
C LEU A 223 10.66 -31.65 -5.49
N LEU A 224 11.07 -31.88 -6.74
CA LEU A 224 11.40 -30.81 -7.68
C LEU A 224 10.14 -30.05 -8.13
N LEU A 225 9.08 -30.76 -8.50
CA LEU A 225 7.78 -30.18 -8.87
C LEU A 225 7.15 -29.38 -7.72
N ARG A 226 7.21 -29.89 -6.48
CA ARG A 226 6.73 -29.17 -5.30
C ARG A 226 7.53 -27.89 -5.05
N THR A 227 8.85 -27.96 -5.15
CA THR A 227 9.72 -26.80 -4.95
C THR A 227 9.46 -25.74 -6.01
N HIS A 228 9.31 -26.15 -7.27
CA HIS A 228 8.94 -25.26 -8.38
C HIS A 228 7.57 -24.60 -8.16
N ALA A 229 6.53 -25.38 -7.84
CA ALA A 229 5.20 -24.84 -7.57
C ALA A 229 5.21 -23.83 -6.41
N ARG A 230 6.00 -24.09 -5.37
CA ARG A 230 6.09 -23.21 -4.20
C ARG A 230 6.84 -21.90 -4.48
N ILE A 231 7.79 -21.90 -5.41
CA ILE A 231 8.43 -20.65 -5.87
C ILE A 231 7.43 -19.76 -6.59
N LEU A 232 6.59 -20.34 -7.46
CA LEU A 232 5.51 -19.61 -8.14
C LEU A 232 4.45 -19.10 -7.16
N GLU A 233 4.11 -19.91 -6.15
CA GLU A 233 3.24 -19.50 -5.05
C GLU A 233 3.84 -18.31 -4.29
N MET A 234 5.12 -18.37 -3.92
CA MET A 234 5.83 -17.28 -3.26
C MET A 234 5.79 -15.98 -4.08
N GLN A 235 6.00 -16.07 -5.39
CA GLN A 235 5.90 -14.92 -6.27
C GLN A 235 4.51 -14.29 -6.25
N THR A 236 3.48 -15.12 -6.41
CA THR A 236 2.08 -14.68 -6.40
C THR A 236 1.71 -14.06 -5.06
N THR A 237 2.09 -14.69 -3.95
CA THR A 237 1.83 -14.20 -2.59
C THR A 237 2.54 -12.86 -2.35
N ALA A 238 3.80 -12.70 -2.75
CA ALA A 238 4.52 -11.43 -2.60
C ALA A 238 3.81 -10.26 -3.32
N GLN A 239 3.37 -10.48 -4.57
CA GLN A 239 2.62 -9.48 -5.33
C GLN A 239 1.27 -9.13 -4.69
N LEU A 240 0.54 -10.15 -4.20
CA LEU A 240 -0.74 -9.96 -3.52
C LEU A 240 -0.58 -9.20 -2.20
N THR A 241 0.40 -9.59 -1.37
CA THR A 241 0.69 -8.91 -0.11
C THR A 241 1.08 -7.46 -0.35
N LEU A 242 1.92 -7.17 -1.35
CA LEU A 242 2.26 -5.79 -1.71
C LEU A 242 1.05 -4.99 -2.17
N ARG A 243 0.19 -5.58 -3.01
CA ARG A 243 -1.04 -4.93 -3.48
C ARG A 243 -1.95 -4.55 -2.30
N LYS A 244 -2.18 -5.50 -1.38
CA LYS A 244 -2.95 -5.24 -0.15
C LYS A 244 -2.32 -4.16 0.70
N ALA A 245 -1.00 -4.21 0.92
CA ALA A 245 -0.26 -3.21 1.67
C ALA A 245 -0.47 -1.80 1.11
N ARG A 246 -0.38 -1.66 -0.22
CA ARG A 246 -0.62 -0.41 -0.93
C ARG A 246 -2.07 0.05 -0.81
N GLU A 247 -3.04 -0.84 -0.99
CA GLU A 247 -4.48 -0.52 -0.84
C GLU A 247 -4.81 -0.05 0.59
N LEU A 248 -4.13 -0.58 1.61
CA LEU A 248 -4.32 -0.20 3.01
C LEU A 248 -3.66 1.12 3.39
N LEU A 249 -2.38 1.32 3.04
CA LEU A 249 -1.58 2.44 3.57
C LEU A 249 -1.54 3.68 2.66
N LEU A 250 -1.72 3.54 1.35
CA LEU A 250 -1.70 4.68 0.42
C LEU A 250 -2.75 5.75 0.75
N PRO A 251 -4.04 5.43 1.02
CA PRO A 251 -5.02 6.46 1.37
C PRO A 251 -4.66 7.18 2.67
N LEU A 252 -4.13 6.46 3.67
CA LEU A 252 -3.71 7.03 4.95
C LEU A 252 -2.49 7.97 4.77
N ARG A 253 -1.56 7.61 3.88
CA ARG A 253 -0.43 8.47 3.50
C ARG A 253 -0.91 9.77 2.85
N GLU A 254 -1.85 9.68 1.92
CA GLU A 254 -2.42 10.86 1.26
C GLU A 254 -3.17 11.76 2.24
N GLU A 255 -3.97 11.17 3.13
CA GLU A 255 -4.68 11.89 4.18
C GLU A 255 -3.70 12.63 5.10
N ALA A 256 -2.66 11.94 5.58
CA ALA A 256 -1.59 12.54 6.39
C ALA A 256 -0.91 13.71 5.66
N ARG A 257 -0.62 13.55 4.36
CA ARG A 257 -0.03 14.61 3.54
C ARG A 257 -0.97 15.81 3.39
N ARG A 258 -2.27 15.59 3.18
CA ARG A 258 -3.29 16.66 3.12
C ARG A 258 -3.39 17.39 4.45
N HIS A 259 -3.47 16.69 5.58
CA HIS A 259 -3.50 17.29 6.92
C HIS A 259 -2.23 18.12 7.20
N ASN A 260 -1.06 17.61 6.81
CA ASN A 260 0.19 18.35 6.93
C ASN A 260 0.23 19.59 6.03
N ALA A 261 -0.27 19.50 4.80
CA ALA A 261 -0.34 20.63 3.88
C ALA A 261 -1.29 21.73 4.39
N VAL A 262 -2.48 21.34 4.89
CA VAL A 262 -3.46 22.26 5.50
C VAL A 262 -2.87 22.93 6.74
N THR A 263 -2.24 22.17 7.63
CA THR A 263 -1.63 22.72 8.85
C THR A 263 -0.52 23.72 8.52
N ARG A 264 0.36 23.39 7.56
CA ARG A 264 1.40 24.32 7.07
C ARG A 264 0.80 25.56 6.40
N GLY A 265 -0.23 25.39 5.57
CA GLY A 265 -0.94 26.48 4.93
C GLY A 265 -1.58 27.42 5.94
N ALA A 266 -2.25 26.88 6.95
CA ALA A 266 -2.83 27.65 8.06
C ALA A 266 -1.76 28.42 8.85
N ALA A 267 -0.64 27.77 9.19
CA ALA A 267 0.47 28.43 9.88
C ALA A 267 1.08 29.57 9.05
N LEU A 268 1.25 29.37 7.74
CA LEU A 268 1.70 30.42 6.82
C LEU A 268 0.69 31.57 6.73
N ALA A 269 -0.60 31.28 6.57
CA ALA A 269 -1.66 32.28 6.55
C ALA A 269 -1.71 33.09 7.85
N LEU A 270 -1.66 32.43 9.01
CA LEU A 270 -1.60 33.09 10.32
C LEU A 270 -0.34 33.94 10.47
N SER A 271 0.80 33.51 9.94
CA SER A 271 2.04 34.29 9.96
C SER A 271 1.94 35.56 9.10
N VAL A 272 1.23 35.49 7.97
CA VAL A 272 0.95 36.65 7.09
C VAL A 272 -0.04 37.59 7.78
N ILE A 273 -1.12 37.06 8.36
CA ILE A 273 -2.10 37.84 9.12
C ILE A 273 -1.41 38.57 10.29
N ARG A 274 -0.53 37.89 11.03
CA ARG A 274 0.25 38.48 12.13
C ARG A 274 1.14 39.63 11.65
N LYS A 275 1.71 39.55 10.44
CA LYS A 275 2.66 40.56 9.91
C LYS A 275 1.98 41.70 9.17
N LYS A 276 0.89 41.45 8.47
CA LYS A 276 0.30 42.36 7.46
C LYS A 276 -1.21 42.61 7.63
N GLY A 277 -1.85 42.01 8.64
CA GLY A 277 -3.30 42.08 8.83
C GLY A 277 -4.09 41.09 7.96
N ILE A 278 -5.40 41.02 8.18
CA ILE A 278 -6.30 40.05 7.54
C ILE A 278 -6.47 40.34 6.04
N ASP A 279 -6.33 41.59 5.60
CA ASP A 279 -6.51 41.95 4.19
C ASP A 279 -5.36 41.48 3.29
N ALA A 280 -4.24 41.06 3.89
CA ALA A 280 -3.05 40.61 3.18
C ALA A 280 -3.07 39.12 2.81
N VAL A 281 -4.06 38.33 3.27
CA VAL A 281 -4.22 36.96 2.78
C VAL A 281 -4.91 36.98 1.40
N PRO A 282 -4.34 36.33 0.38
CA PRO A 282 -4.98 36.23 -0.92
C PRO A 282 -6.31 35.50 -0.76
N GLN A 283 -7.43 36.20 -0.98
CA GLN A 283 -8.80 35.66 -0.89
C GLN A 283 -9.04 34.44 -1.80
N ALA A 284 -8.16 34.22 -2.79
CA ALA A 284 -8.26 33.15 -3.78
C ALA A 284 -7.73 31.77 -3.34
N ALA A 285 -7.17 31.62 -2.13
CA ALA A 285 -6.48 30.37 -1.73
C ALA A 285 -7.19 29.55 -0.64
N MET A 286 -8.40 29.92 -0.21
CA MET A 286 -9.19 29.09 0.71
C MET A 286 -10.49 28.62 0.05
N PRO A 287 -10.78 27.29 0.03
CA PRO A 287 -12.15 26.83 -0.15
C PRO A 287 -12.91 27.19 1.13
N LEU A 288 -13.40 28.43 1.20
CA LEU A 288 -14.20 28.92 2.31
C LEU A 288 -15.57 28.25 2.27
N PHE A 289 -15.67 27.04 2.81
CA PHE A 289 -16.94 26.54 3.36
C PHE A 289 -17.21 27.25 4.70
N THR A 290 -17.34 28.57 4.67
CA THR A 290 -17.78 29.34 5.83
C THR A 290 -19.22 29.76 5.59
N ARG A 291 -20.15 29.23 6.41
CA ARG A 291 -21.43 29.91 6.64
C ARG A 291 -21.10 31.30 7.16
N PRO A 292 -21.61 32.39 6.58
CA PRO A 292 -21.45 33.71 7.18
C PRO A 292 -22.08 33.64 8.58
N GLN A 293 -21.26 33.81 9.62
CA GLN A 293 -21.80 34.01 10.96
C GLN A 293 -22.62 35.30 10.95
N SER A 294 -23.84 35.21 11.47
CA SER A 294 -24.74 36.35 11.64
C SER A 294 -24.03 37.48 12.38
N ASN A 295 -24.07 38.68 11.81
CA ASN A 295 -23.53 39.91 12.38
C ASN A 295 -23.85 40.01 13.88
N PHE A 296 -22.83 39.94 14.71
CA PHE A 296 -22.93 40.24 16.14
C PHE A 296 -23.13 41.76 16.27
N LEU A 297 -24.33 42.19 16.68
CA LEU A 297 -24.67 43.61 16.85
C LEU A 297 -24.13 44.11 18.20
N GLY A 298 -22.85 44.48 18.23
CA GLY A 298 -22.15 44.87 19.45
C GLY A 298 -22.14 46.38 19.76
N SER A 299 -22.46 47.25 18.80
CA SER A 299 -22.43 48.71 19.00
C SER A 299 -23.74 49.39 18.57
N ALA A 300 -24.10 50.48 19.24
CA ALA A 300 -25.34 51.22 18.96
C ALA A 300 -25.42 51.72 17.51
N SER A 301 -24.29 52.12 16.92
CA SER A 301 -24.21 52.53 15.52
C SER A 301 -24.41 51.36 14.54
N GLN A 302 -23.98 50.14 14.91
CA GLN A 302 -24.25 48.93 14.10
C GLN A 302 -25.73 48.51 14.20
N VAL A 303 -26.37 48.71 15.36
CA VAL A 303 -27.82 48.49 15.50
C VAL A 303 -28.58 49.51 14.65
N GLU A 304 -28.23 50.80 14.69
CA GLU A 304 -28.83 51.82 13.82
C GLU A 304 -28.66 51.49 12.34
N ALA A 305 -27.44 51.16 11.90
CA ALA A 305 -27.18 50.79 10.51
C ALA A 305 -27.99 49.55 10.07
N TYR A 306 -28.15 48.57 10.97
CA TYR A 306 -28.97 47.39 10.73
C TYR A 306 -30.47 47.72 10.65
N VAL A 307 -30.98 48.57 11.54
CA VAL A 307 -32.37 49.05 11.53
C VAL A 307 -32.65 49.88 10.27
N TYR A 308 -31.71 50.74 9.85
CA TYR A 308 -31.80 51.46 8.58
C TYR A 308 -31.79 50.53 7.36
N ALA A 309 -31.00 49.46 7.40
CA ALA A 309 -30.98 48.44 6.34
C ALA A 309 -32.28 47.64 6.30
N LEU A 310 -32.88 47.33 7.45
CA LEU A 310 -34.22 46.71 7.54
C LEU A 310 -35.32 47.64 7.02
N ALA A 311 -35.26 48.93 7.37
CA ALA A 311 -36.25 49.92 6.93
C ALA A 311 -36.25 50.12 5.40
N ARG A 312 -35.11 49.87 4.73
CA ARG A 312 -34.97 49.89 3.27
C ARG A 312 -34.91 48.50 2.65
N PHE A 313 -35.28 47.47 3.39
CA PHE A 313 -35.22 46.10 2.90
C PHE A 313 -36.35 45.85 1.91
N GLU A 314 -36.03 45.91 0.62
CA GLU A 314 -36.85 45.28 -0.40
C GLU A 314 -36.58 43.77 -0.39
N ALA A 315 -37.62 42.98 -0.17
CA ALA A 315 -37.51 41.54 -0.20
C ALA A 315 -37.07 41.08 -1.60
N LYS A 316 -35.77 40.80 -1.75
CA LYS A 316 -35.29 40.06 -2.91
C LYS A 316 -35.91 38.66 -2.81
N PRO A 317 -36.81 38.26 -3.71
CA PRO A 317 -37.36 36.92 -3.67
C PRO A 317 -36.18 35.95 -3.76
N ALA A 318 -36.00 35.15 -2.71
CA ALA A 318 -35.03 34.08 -2.72
C ALA A 318 -35.43 33.14 -3.86
N HIS A 319 -34.67 33.20 -4.95
CA HIS A 319 -34.82 32.23 -6.02
C HIS A 319 -34.28 30.93 -5.47
N PHE A 320 -35.16 30.08 -4.96
CA PHE A 320 -34.85 28.66 -4.86
C PHE A 320 -34.35 28.22 -6.24
N PRO A 321 -33.26 27.45 -6.35
CA PRO A 321 -32.87 26.86 -7.62
C PRO A 321 -34.01 25.95 -8.06
N LYS A 322 -34.96 26.49 -8.82
CA LYS A 322 -35.97 25.70 -9.50
C LYS A 322 -35.19 24.87 -10.51
N ALA A 323 -35.29 23.56 -10.38
CA ALA A 323 -34.91 22.66 -11.45
C ALA A 323 -35.64 23.15 -12.72
N SER A 324 -34.86 23.48 -13.75
CA SER A 324 -35.28 24.18 -14.97
C SER A 324 -35.57 25.68 -14.83
N GLY A 325 -34.55 26.47 -15.15
CA GLY A 325 -34.69 27.82 -15.69
C GLY A 325 -33.85 27.86 -16.96
N SER A 326 -34.52 27.92 -18.11
CA SER A 326 -33.92 27.88 -19.44
C SER A 326 -32.80 28.90 -19.59
N ARG A 327 -31.56 28.40 -19.75
CA ARG A 327 -30.51 29.21 -20.36
C ARG A 327 -30.96 29.53 -21.79
N LYS A 328 -31.04 30.82 -22.12
CA LYS A 328 -30.99 31.31 -23.50
C LYS A 328 -29.59 31.03 -24.05
N GLY A 329 -29.39 29.80 -24.45
CA GLY A 329 -28.26 29.25 -25.18
C GLY A 329 -28.82 27.96 -25.76
N GLY A 330 -28.64 27.76 -27.06
CA GLY A 330 -29.34 26.71 -27.84
C GLY A 330 -29.43 25.39 -27.09
N VAL A 331 -30.54 24.69 -27.28
CA VAL A 331 -30.85 23.36 -26.71
C VAL A 331 -29.54 22.61 -26.45
N PRO A 332 -29.15 22.32 -25.19
CA PRO A 332 -27.93 21.57 -24.95
C PRO A 332 -28.12 20.24 -25.68
N LYS A 333 -27.38 20.05 -26.78
CA LYS A 333 -27.33 18.76 -27.47
C LYS A 333 -26.95 17.75 -26.39
N ALA A 334 -27.80 16.75 -26.19
CA ALA A 334 -27.47 15.65 -25.32
C ALA A 334 -26.07 15.13 -25.72
N PRO A 335 -25.21 14.77 -24.76
CA PRO A 335 -23.89 14.22 -25.09
C PRO A 335 -24.11 13.01 -26.00
N LYS A 336 -23.56 13.08 -27.22
CA LYS A 336 -23.74 12.03 -28.22
C LYS A 336 -23.23 10.72 -27.64
N THR A 337 -24.05 9.67 -27.72
CA THR A 337 -23.61 8.35 -27.27
C THR A 337 -22.60 7.77 -28.25
N ALA A 338 -21.70 6.92 -27.76
CA ALA A 338 -20.68 6.32 -28.62
C ALA A 338 -21.28 5.53 -29.80
N ARG A 339 -22.45 4.91 -29.60
CA ARG A 339 -23.18 4.18 -30.63
C ARG A 339 -23.61 5.09 -31.78
N GLU A 340 -24.18 6.26 -31.47
CA GLU A 340 -24.61 7.24 -32.47
C GLU A 340 -23.42 7.77 -33.28
N MET A 341 -22.26 7.96 -32.64
CA MET A 341 -21.06 8.45 -33.34
C MET A 341 -20.50 7.39 -34.30
N ILE A 342 -20.55 6.11 -33.92
CA ILE A 342 -20.14 4.99 -34.78
C ILE A 342 -21.10 4.85 -35.96
N GLU A 343 -22.41 4.89 -35.74
CA GLU A 343 -23.43 4.80 -36.80
C GLU A 343 -23.30 5.95 -37.82
N ARG A 344 -22.98 7.17 -37.37
CA ARG A 344 -22.70 8.30 -38.28
C ARG A 344 -21.40 8.14 -39.05
N CYS A 345 -20.37 7.60 -38.41
CA CYS A 345 -19.11 7.30 -39.06
C CYS A 345 -19.31 6.23 -40.15
N GLU A 346 -20.12 5.19 -39.89
CA GLU A 346 -20.51 4.17 -40.87
C GLU A 346 -21.27 4.75 -42.07
N GLN A 347 -22.20 5.68 -41.83
CA GLN A 347 -22.97 6.34 -42.90
C GLN A 347 -22.13 7.28 -43.79
N ALA A 348 -21.01 7.79 -43.26
CA ALA A 348 -20.16 8.75 -43.96
C ALA A 348 -18.99 8.09 -44.72
N LEU A 349 -18.91 6.76 -44.72
CA LEU A 349 -17.87 6.03 -45.45
C LEU A 349 -18.05 6.17 -46.98
N PRO A 350 -16.96 6.24 -47.77
CA PRO A 350 -15.55 6.23 -47.34
C PRO A 350 -15.09 7.60 -46.81
N LEU A 351 -14.37 7.60 -45.68
CA LEU A 351 -13.85 8.80 -45.04
C LEU A 351 -12.36 8.98 -45.38
N PRO A 352 -11.99 10.01 -46.16
CA PRO A 352 -10.59 10.21 -46.54
C PRO A 352 -9.72 10.68 -45.38
N ASP A 353 -10.25 11.41 -44.41
CA ASP A 353 -9.53 11.88 -43.22
C ASP A 353 -10.49 11.98 -42.02
N LEU A 354 -10.30 11.10 -41.03
CA LEU A 354 -11.14 11.01 -39.83
C LEU A 354 -11.12 12.29 -38.98
N MET A 355 -9.95 12.93 -38.82
CA MET A 355 -9.81 14.12 -38.00
C MET A 355 -10.44 15.34 -38.67
N ALA A 356 -10.30 15.47 -39.99
CA ALA A 356 -10.98 16.50 -40.76
C ALA A 356 -12.51 16.33 -40.67
N TRP A 357 -13.01 15.10 -40.81
CA TRP A 357 -14.43 14.81 -40.67
C TRP A 357 -14.97 15.14 -39.26
N LEU A 358 -14.22 14.81 -38.19
CA LEU A 358 -14.62 15.15 -36.82
C LEU A 358 -14.74 16.66 -36.60
N LEU A 359 -13.85 17.46 -37.22
CA LEU A 359 -13.91 18.92 -37.16
C LEU A 359 -15.10 19.51 -37.93
N GLU A 360 -15.47 18.90 -39.04
CA GLU A 360 -16.67 19.29 -39.81
C GLU A 360 -17.97 18.93 -39.08
N GLN A 361 -18.01 17.78 -38.41
CA GLN A 361 -19.21 17.30 -37.70
C GLN A 361 -19.42 17.97 -36.34
N GLU A 362 -18.33 18.36 -35.67
CA GLU A 362 -18.35 19.02 -34.36
C GLU A 362 -17.48 20.28 -34.34
N PRO A 363 -17.90 21.36 -35.03
CA PRO A 363 -17.12 22.59 -35.12
C PRO A 363 -17.03 23.36 -33.78
N GLU A 364 -17.97 23.12 -32.86
CA GLU A 364 -17.99 23.73 -31.53
C GLU A 364 -17.37 22.85 -30.44
N GLY A 365 -16.93 21.64 -30.77
CA GLY A 365 -16.39 20.65 -29.83
C GLY A 365 -15.08 21.08 -29.20
N ALA A 366 -14.93 20.81 -27.90
CA ALA A 366 -13.67 21.04 -27.21
C ALA A 366 -12.57 20.08 -27.74
N THR A 367 -11.32 20.51 -27.66
CA THR A 367 -10.18 19.77 -28.25
C THR A 367 -10.02 18.36 -27.67
N ASP A 368 -10.25 18.21 -26.36
CA ASP A 368 -10.19 16.95 -25.64
C ASP A 368 -11.30 15.98 -26.04
N GLU A 369 -12.52 16.47 -26.26
CA GLU A 369 -13.64 15.66 -26.76
C GLU A 369 -13.39 15.17 -28.18
N LEU A 370 -12.84 16.01 -29.06
CA LEU A 370 -12.47 15.63 -30.43
C LEU A 370 -11.37 14.55 -30.44
N LEU A 371 -10.34 14.70 -29.60
CA LEU A 371 -9.28 13.69 -29.46
C LEU A 371 -9.79 12.38 -28.84
N TYR A 372 -10.74 12.46 -27.92
CA TYR A 372 -11.42 11.28 -27.38
C TYR A 372 -12.14 10.51 -28.49
N TRP A 373 -12.94 11.18 -29.31
CA TRP A 373 -13.66 10.54 -30.43
C TRP A 373 -12.71 10.01 -31.50
N PHE A 374 -11.67 10.76 -31.84
CA PHE A 374 -10.62 10.30 -32.75
C PHE A 374 -9.96 9.01 -32.26
N SER A 375 -9.59 8.96 -30.97
CA SER A 375 -8.97 7.76 -30.36
C SER A 375 -9.92 6.57 -30.32
N ARG A 376 -11.22 6.81 -30.18
CA ARG A 376 -12.24 5.77 -30.08
C ARG A 376 -12.60 5.20 -31.45
N LEU A 377 -12.91 6.05 -32.42
CA LEU A 377 -13.27 5.64 -33.79
C LEU A 377 -12.10 4.98 -34.53
N SER A 378 -10.86 5.43 -34.30
CA SER A 378 -9.67 4.79 -34.87
C SER A 378 -9.38 3.38 -34.34
N ARG A 379 -10.03 2.96 -33.24
CA ARG A 379 -9.88 1.64 -32.61
C ARG A 379 -11.07 0.71 -32.86
N GLU A 380 -12.13 1.19 -33.51
CA GLU A 380 -13.29 0.36 -33.80
C GLU A 380 -12.97 -0.69 -34.87
N SER A 381 -13.34 -1.94 -34.60
CA SER A 381 -13.03 -3.09 -35.46
C SER A 381 -13.82 -3.12 -36.77
N ARG A 382 -14.87 -2.29 -36.89
CA ARG A 382 -15.78 -2.23 -38.04
C ARG A 382 -15.19 -1.48 -39.25
N PHE A 383 -14.12 -0.73 -39.05
CA PHE A 383 -13.50 0.09 -40.08
C PHE A 383 -12.12 -0.43 -40.45
N GLN A 384 -11.83 -0.50 -41.75
CA GLN A 384 -10.47 -0.67 -42.22
C GLN A 384 -9.79 0.70 -42.22
N ARG A 385 -8.62 0.78 -41.57
CA ARG A 385 -7.88 2.04 -41.37
C ARG A 385 -6.59 2.05 -42.18
N GLU A 386 -6.38 3.12 -42.92
CA GLU A 386 -5.11 3.45 -43.55
C GLU A 386 -4.53 4.70 -42.88
N ARG A 387 -3.27 4.62 -42.43
CA ARG A 387 -2.64 5.72 -41.69
C ARG A 387 -2.11 6.76 -42.67
N LEU A 388 -2.53 8.01 -42.48
CA LEU A 388 -2.10 9.14 -43.29
C LEU A 388 -0.81 9.76 -42.73
N GLU A 389 -0.20 10.62 -43.55
CA GLU A 389 0.91 11.47 -43.13
C GLU A 389 0.49 12.47 -42.04
N ARG A 390 1.47 12.92 -41.26
CA ARG A 390 1.23 13.87 -40.17
C ARG A 390 0.85 15.24 -40.72
N ARG A 391 -0.31 15.75 -40.29
CA ARG A 391 -0.82 17.08 -40.67
C ARG A 391 -1.17 17.90 -39.43
N GLN A 392 -1.26 19.21 -39.61
CA GLN A 392 -1.71 20.15 -38.59
C GLN A 392 -3.22 20.39 -38.76
N TYR A 393 -3.97 20.22 -37.67
CA TYR A 393 -5.40 20.42 -37.60
C TYR A 393 -5.69 21.53 -36.59
N LEU A 394 -6.47 22.53 -36.99
CA LEU A 394 -6.86 23.63 -36.12
C LEU A 394 -8.18 23.28 -35.44
N THR A 395 -8.14 23.04 -34.13
CA THR A 395 -9.35 22.96 -33.30
C THR A 395 -9.70 24.35 -32.78
N ARG A 396 -10.85 24.49 -32.11
CA ARG A 396 -11.29 25.77 -31.54
C ARG A 396 -10.27 26.36 -30.54
N ASP A 397 -9.65 25.49 -29.75
CA ASP A 397 -8.80 25.92 -28.62
C ASP A 397 -7.31 25.69 -28.89
N HIS A 398 -6.93 24.80 -29.83
CA HIS A 398 -5.54 24.37 -30.03
C HIS A 398 -5.21 24.06 -31.49
N GLU A 399 -3.92 24.11 -31.82
CA GLU A 399 -3.39 23.52 -33.04
C GLU A 399 -2.83 22.12 -32.73
N VAL A 400 -3.39 21.09 -33.37
CA VAL A 400 -3.06 19.68 -33.10
C VAL A 400 -2.33 19.08 -34.30
N SER A 401 -1.11 18.61 -34.07
CA SER A 401 -0.33 17.90 -35.10
C SER A 401 -0.34 16.39 -34.87
N LEU A 402 -1.09 15.65 -35.69
CA LEU A 402 -1.22 14.19 -35.62
C LEU A 402 -1.32 13.53 -37.00
N ALA A 403 -1.10 12.21 -37.05
CA ALA A 403 -1.34 11.39 -38.24
C ALA A 403 -2.75 10.82 -38.16
N SER A 404 -3.64 11.30 -39.04
CA SER A 404 -5.03 10.86 -39.10
C SER A 404 -5.17 9.52 -39.83
N PHE A 405 -6.40 9.01 -39.94
CA PHE A 405 -6.72 7.76 -40.63
C PHE A 405 -7.74 8.00 -41.74
N ALA A 406 -7.51 7.41 -42.91
CA ALA A 406 -8.57 7.16 -43.87
C ALA A 406 -9.33 5.90 -43.44
N LEU A 407 -10.65 5.97 -43.40
CA LEU A 407 -11.52 4.86 -43.03
C LEU A 407 -12.34 4.38 -44.23
N VAL A 408 -12.31 3.08 -44.46
CA VAL A 408 -13.17 2.39 -45.44
C VAL A 408 -13.99 1.35 -44.69
N GLY A 409 -15.22 1.11 -45.15
CA GLY A 409 -16.04 0.03 -44.61
C GLY A 409 -15.36 -1.31 -44.88
N GLN A 410 -15.38 -2.22 -43.89
CA GLN A 410 -14.99 -3.59 -44.18
C GLN A 410 -15.95 -4.16 -45.24
N PRO A 411 -15.45 -4.81 -46.32
CA PRO A 411 -16.31 -5.61 -47.17
C PRO A 411 -16.91 -6.72 -46.30
N ASN A 412 -18.24 -6.77 -46.22
CA ASN A 412 -18.95 -7.84 -45.52
C ASN A 412 -18.42 -9.20 -46.01
N GLY A 413 -17.94 -10.03 -45.08
CA GLY A 413 -17.82 -11.47 -45.28
C GLY A 413 -19.20 -12.12 -45.28
#